data_AF-A0A7T8K778-F1
#
_entry.id   AF-A0A7T8K778-F1
#
_cell.length_a   1.000
_cell.length_b   1.000
_cell.length_c   1.000
_cell.angle_alpha   90.00
_cell.angle_beta   90.00
_cell.angle_gamma   90.00
#
_symmetry.space_group_name_H-M   'P 1'
#
loop_
_entity.id
_entity.type
_entity.pdbx_description
1 polymer ?
#
loop_
_entity_poly.entity_id
_entity_poly.type
_entity_poly.pdbx_seq_one_letter_code
_entity_poly.pdbx_strand_id
1 'polypeptide(L)'
;RVKKVHSQGGFGSKGYGYDWAISEAKKNLLRTTRQPVQATKYFSIDRVFRNETLDATHLAEFHQIEGVIADRGLTLGDLIGILYEFFKKLGIEKLRFKPAYNPYTEPSMEIFSYHEGLKIFRPEMLLPMGLPEDVTVIAWGLSLE
;
A
#
# COMPACT_ATOMS: atom_id res chain seq x y z
N ARG A 1 29.34 6.11 1.38
CA ARG A 1 28.40 6.57 2.44
C ARG A 1 27.34 5.53 2.78
N VAL A 2 26.54 5.05 1.80
CA VAL A 2 25.47 4.04 2.01
C VAL A 2 25.96 2.76 2.70
N LYS A 3 27.00 2.09 2.18
CA LYS A 3 27.60 0.88 2.79
C LYS A 3 27.85 1.05 4.30
N LYS A 4 28.51 2.15 4.68
CA LYS A 4 28.87 2.44 6.08
C LYS A 4 27.63 2.60 6.96
N VAL A 5 26.62 3.36 6.52
CA VAL A 5 25.40 3.60 7.31
C VAL A 5 24.57 2.33 7.46
N HIS A 6 24.47 1.51 6.40
CA HIS A 6 23.77 0.23 6.47
C HIS A 6 24.44 -0.76 7.43
N SER A 7 25.77 -0.87 7.41
CA SER A 7 26.46 -1.86 8.23
C SER A 7 26.73 -1.40 9.66
N GLN A 8 27.31 -0.20 9.83
CA GLN A 8 27.84 0.29 11.11
C GLN A 8 27.00 1.42 11.73
N GLY A 9 25.97 1.90 11.02
CA GLY A 9 25.17 3.04 11.46
C GLY A 9 25.76 4.41 11.13
N GLY A 10 25.06 5.44 11.59
CA GLY A 10 25.34 6.85 11.29
C GLY A 10 24.09 7.71 11.47
N PHE A 11 24.27 9.04 11.60
CA PHE A 11 23.17 10.00 11.77
C PHE A 11 22.24 9.69 12.97
N GLY A 12 22.79 9.11 14.05
CA GLY A 12 22.02 8.70 15.23
C GLY A 12 21.43 7.29 15.15
N SER A 13 21.48 6.61 14.00
CA SER A 13 21.09 5.20 13.85
C SER A 13 22.26 4.25 14.15
N LYS A 14 21.94 3.08 14.74
CA LYS A 14 22.90 1.96 14.95
C LYS A 14 23.22 1.19 13.67
N GLY A 15 22.54 1.50 12.56
CA GLY A 15 22.60 0.69 11.34
C GLY A 15 21.89 -0.65 11.52
N TYR A 16 22.05 -1.54 10.55
CA TYR A 16 21.38 -2.83 10.53
C TYR A 16 22.28 -3.99 11.01
N GLY A 17 23.55 -3.73 11.33
CA GLY A 17 24.43 -4.73 11.95
C GLY A 17 24.85 -5.91 11.06
N TYR A 18 24.77 -5.77 9.73
CA TYR A 18 25.22 -6.79 8.77
C TYR A 18 26.33 -6.25 7.84
N ASP A 19 27.10 -7.14 7.20
CA ASP A 19 28.05 -6.72 6.17
C ASP A 19 27.34 -6.44 4.85
N TRP A 20 27.34 -5.17 4.44
CA TRP A 20 26.67 -4.73 3.23
C TRP A 20 27.54 -5.04 1.99
N ALA A 21 27.03 -5.93 1.12
CA ALA A 21 27.71 -6.36 -0.09
C ALA A 21 27.38 -5.47 -1.29
N ILE A 22 28.39 -4.86 -1.90
CA ILE A 22 28.21 -4.02 -3.09
C ILE A 22 27.80 -4.82 -4.33
N SER A 23 28.18 -6.10 -4.39
CA SER A 23 27.75 -7.02 -5.44
C SER A 23 26.24 -7.18 -5.46
N GLU A 24 25.59 -7.16 -4.29
CA GLU A 24 24.13 -7.25 -4.18
C GLU A 24 23.45 -6.00 -4.75
N ALA A 25 23.93 -4.81 -4.37
CA ALA A 25 23.36 -3.54 -4.82
C ALA A 25 23.57 -3.24 -6.32
N LYS A 26 24.51 -3.93 -6.98
CA LYS A 26 24.77 -3.82 -8.42
C LYS A 26 23.89 -4.73 -9.26
N LYS A 27 23.08 -5.62 -8.66
CA LYS A 27 22.14 -6.43 -9.41
C LYS A 27 21.10 -5.53 -10.05
N ASN A 28 20.96 -5.64 -11.37
CA ASN A 28 19.91 -4.93 -12.09
C ASN A 28 18.56 -5.55 -11.73
N LEU A 29 17.60 -4.68 -11.40
CA LEU A 29 16.24 -5.04 -11.05
C LEU A 29 15.29 -4.20 -11.90
N LEU A 30 14.06 -4.68 -12.10
CA LEU A 30 12.97 -3.80 -12.56
C LEU A 30 12.60 -2.86 -11.41
N ARG A 31 12.38 -1.57 -11.74
CA ARG A 31 12.20 -0.49 -10.76
C ARG A 31 11.00 -0.75 -9.85
N THR A 32 11.17 -0.51 -8.55
CA THR A 32 10.11 -0.68 -7.55
C THR A 32 9.48 0.63 -7.05
N THR A 33 10.21 1.70 -6.69
CA THR A 33 9.64 3.02 -6.25
C THR A 33 10.63 4.22 -6.38
N ARG A 34 10.23 5.49 -6.14
CA ARG A 34 11.10 6.72 -6.21
C ARG A 34 10.83 7.75 -5.08
N GLN A 35 11.87 8.49 -4.62
CA GLN A 35 11.71 9.69 -3.76
C GLN A 35 12.67 10.87 -4.09
N PRO A 36 12.27 12.15 -3.90
CA PRO A 36 13.10 13.37 -4.09
C PRO A 36 13.27 14.28 -2.84
N VAL A 37 14.06 15.38 -2.95
CA VAL A 37 14.73 16.08 -1.81
C VAL A 37 14.50 17.62 -1.71
N GLN A 38 13.60 18.23 -2.50
CA GLN A 38 13.27 19.67 -2.38
C GLN A 38 11.82 19.86 -1.94
N ALA A 39 11.45 21.01 -1.35
CA ALA A 39 10.06 21.34 -1.05
C ALA A 39 9.21 21.22 -2.32
N THR A 40 8.38 20.18 -2.38
CA THR A 40 7.82 19.72 -3.65
C THR A 40 6.69 18.74 -3.41
N LYS A 41 5.82 18.59 -4.41
CA LYS A 41 4.77 17.58 -4.46
C LYS A 41 4.90 16.87 -5.80
N TYR A 42 5.13 15.56 -5.75
CA TYR A 42 5.14 14.73 -6.95
C TYR A 42 4.13 13.61 -6.83
N PHE A 43 3.64 13.16 -7.97
CA PHE A 43 2.86 11.94 -8.09
C PHE A 43 3.36 11.16 -9.31
N SER A 44 3.15 9.84 -9.28
CA SER A 44 3.37 8.97 -10.43
C SER A 44 2.32 7.88 -10.49
N ILE A 45 1.94 7.52 -11.71
CA ILE A 45 1.13 6.34 -12.00
C ILE A 45 1.97 5.55 -12.99
N ASP A 46 2.44 4.38 -12.60
CA ASP A 46 3.32 3.59 -13.46
C ASP A 46 3.17 2.10 -13.21
N ARG A 47 3.61 1.29 -14.17
CA ARG A 47 3.55 -0.17 -14.08
C ARG A 47 4.69 -0.69 -13.20
N VAL A 48 4.34 -1.59 -12.30
CA VAL A 48 5.29 -2.31 -11.44
C VAL A 48 5.16 -3.82 -11.65
N PHE A 49 6.22 -4.54 -11.35
CA PHE A 49 6.30 -5.99 -11.54
C PHE A 49 6.58 -6.66 -10.19
N ARG A 50 5.80 -7.68 -9.84
CA ARG A 50 6.02 -8.51 -8.66
C ARG A 50 6.19 -9.96 -9.08
N ASN A 51 7.27 -10.57 -8.62
CA ASN A 51 7.53 -11.98 -8.83
C ASN A 51 6.80 -12.80 -7.75
N GLU A 52 5.47 -12.81 -7.83
CA GLU A 52 4.56 -13.56 -6.97
C GLU A 52 3.86 -14.64 -7.80
N THR A 53 3.38 -15.71 -7.15
CA THR A 53 2.63 -16.76 -7.83
C THR A 53 1.32 -16.17 -8.36
N LEU A 54 1.09 -16.29 -9.67
CA LEU A 54 -0.17 -15.86 -10.29
C LEU A 54 -1.33 -16.61 -9.65
N ASP A 55 -2.29 -15.87 -9.12
CA ASP A 55 -3.57 -16.39 -8.67
C ASP A 55 -4.70 -15.48 -9.16
N ALA A 56 -5.95 -15.83 -8.84
CA ALA A 56 -7.12 -15.07 -9.30
C ALA A 56 -7.17 -13.61 -8.80
N THR A 57 -6.31 -13.24 -7.85
CA THR A 57 -6.27 -11.93 -7.17
C THR A 57 -4.92 -11.20 -7.32
N HIS A 58 -3.86 -11.87 -7.77
CA HIS A 58 -2.51 -11.31 -7.86
C HIS A 58 -1.95 -11.44 -9.28
N LEU A 59 -1.89 -10.30 -9.97
CA LEU A 59 -1.24 -10.18 -11.28
C LEU A 59 0.28 -9.93 -11.11
N ALA A 60 1.08 -10.50 -12.02
CA ALA A 60 2.52 -10.28 -12.06
C ALA A 60 2.90 -8.83 -12.41
N GLU A 61 1.99 -8.09 -13.05
CA GLU A 61 2.10 -6.67 -13.35
C GLU A 61 0.79 -5.94 -13.01
N PHE A 62 0.91 -4.75 -12.40
CA PHE A 62 -0.23 -3.88 -12.06
C PHE A 62 0.22 -2.42 -12.01
N HIS A 63 -0.72 -1.47 -11.92
CA HIS A 63 -0.38 -0.05 -11.85
C HIS A 63 -0.28 0.41 -10.40
N GLN A 64 0.84 1.03 -10.05
CA GLN A 64 1.04 1.62 -8.73
C GLN A 64 0.92 3.14 -8.83
N ILE A 65 0.07 3.70 -7.96
CA ILE A 65 -0.06 5.14 -7.76
C ILE A 65 0.77 5.52 -6.54
N GLU A 66 1.72 6.43 -6.71
CA GLU A 66 2.55 6.96 -5.62
C GLU A 66 2.43 8.48 -5.54
N GLY A 67 2.39 9.01 -4.32
CA GLY A 67 2.45 10.44 -4.04
C GLY A 67 3.52 10.72 -2.98
N VAL A 68 4.31 11.76 -3.19
CA VAL A 68 5.33 12.19 -2.23
C VAL A 68 5.30 13.70 -2.05
N ILE A 69 5.33 14.10 -0.78
CA ILE A 69 5.40 15.50 -0.38
C ILE A 69 6.63 15.64 0.50
N ALA A 70 7.52 16.51 0.09
CA ALA A 70 8.67 16.91 0.88
C ALA A 70 8.49 18.38 1.25
N ASP A 71 8.60 18.71 2.53
CA ASP A 71 8.57 20.08 3.05
C ASP A 71 9.18 20.11 4.47
N ARG A 72 9.41 21.30 5.02
CA ARG A 72 9.94 21.49 6.38
C ARG A 72 8.84 21.35 7.42
N GLY A 73 9.06 20.52 8.44
CA GLY A 73 8.17 20.41 9.59
C GLY A 73 6.90 19.61 9.35
N LEU A 74 6.84 18.78 8.30
CA LEU A 74 5.74 17.86 8.07
C LEU A 74 5.59 16.90 9.24
N THR A 75 4.34 16.68 9.64
CA THR A 75 3.93 15.80 10.73
C THR A 75 3.10 14.64 10.18
N LEU A 76 2.86 13.63 11.04
CA LEU A 76 1.92 12.56 10.72
C LEU A 76 0.50 13.08 10.45
N GLY A 77 0.11 14.18 11.11
CA GLY A 77 -1.18 14.83 10.90
C GLY A 77 -1.33 15.39 9.48
N ASP A 78 -0.25 15.94 8.92
CA ASP A 78 -0.26 16.43 7.53
C ASP A 78 -0.45 15.28 6.55
N LEU A 79 0.25 14.15 6.76
CA LEU A 79 0.08 12.94 5.95
C LEU A 79 -1.37 12.44 6.01
N ILE A 80 -1.95 12.34 7.22
CA ILE A 80 -3.34 11.93 7.42
C ILE A 80 -4.31 12.87 6.70
N GLY A 81 -4.11 14.20 6.82
CA GLY A 81 -4.97 15.19 6.17
C GLY A 81 -4.92 15.11 4.65
N ILE A 82 -3.73 14.93 4.07
CA ILE A 82 -3.55 14.76 2.63
C ILE A 82 -4.23 13.48 2.14
N LEU A 83 -4.06 12.37 2.85
CA LEU A 83 -4.72 11.10 2.51
C LEU A 83 -6.24 11.23 2.61
N TYR A 84 -6.75 11.91 3.63
CA TYR A 84 -8.18 12.16 3.78
C TYR A 84 -8.75 12.95 2.59
N GLU A 85 -8.11 14.05 2.20
CA GLU A 85 -8.53 14.85 1.04
C GLU A 85 -8.41 14.08 -0.28
N PHE A 86 -7.37 13.25 -0.43
CA PHE A 86 -7.20 12.40 -1.60
C PHE A 86 -8.36 11.40 -1.75
N PHE A 87 -8.63 10.61 -0.70
CA PHE A 87 -9.70 9.60 -0.72
C PHE A 87 -11.10 10.20 -0.75
N LYS A 88 -11.31 11.35 -0.11
CA LYS A 88 -12.58 12.09 -0.20
C LYS A 88 -12.90 12.48 -1.64
N LYS A 89 -11.91 12.89 -2.44
CA LYS A 89 -12.10 13.17 -3.89
C LYS A 89 -12.42 11.92 -4.71
N LEU A 90 -12.13 10.73 -4.18
CA LEU A 90 -12.53 9.44 -4.74
C LEU A 90 -13.89 8.95 -4.21
N GLY A 91 -14.59 9.74 -3.38
CA GLY A 91 -15.87 9.36 -2.76
C GLY A 91 -15.73 8.44 -1.54
N ILE A 92 -14.51 8.32 -0.98
CA ILE A 92 -14.22 7.45 0.17
C ILE A 92 -14.04 8.32 1.42
N GLU A 93 -15.04 8.33 2.30
CA GLU A 93 -15.07 9.24 3.46
C GLU A 93 -14.77 8.56 4.79
N LYS A 94 -15.05 7.26 4.91
CA LYS A 94 -14.99 6.51 6.19
C LYS A 94 -13.61 5.86 6.41
N LEU A 95 -12.57 6.68 6.52
CA LEU A 95 -11.19 6.21 6.68
C LEU A 95 -10.83 5.86 8.13
N ARG A 96 -10.00 4.84 8.31
CA ARG A 96 -9.29 4.52 9.55
C ARG A 96 -7.82 4.27 9.26
N PHE A 97 -6.95 4.73 10.16
CA PHE A 97 -5.50 4.56 10.05
C PHE A 97 -5.02 3.60 11.13
N LYS A 98 -4.21 2.62 10.74
CA LYS A 98 -3.65 1.61 11.63
C LYS A 98 -2.12 1.68 11.55
N PRO A 99 -1.40 1.71 12.67
CA PRO A 99 0.06 1.59 12.64
C PRO A 99 0.50 0.32 11.90
N ALA A 100 1.50 0.46 11.04
CA ALA A 100 2.07 -0.62 10.24
C ALA A 100 3.60 -0.51 10.23
N TYR A 101 4.28 -1.50 9.65
CA TYR A 101 5.74 -1.48 9.53
C TYR A 101 6.15 -1.46 8.06
N ASN A 102 6.89 -0.44 7.66
CA ASN A 102 7.56 -0.34 6.37
C ASN A 102 9.04 -0.03 6.61
N PRO A 103 10.00 -0.78 6.02
CA PRO A 103 11.43 -0.63 6.31
C PRO A 103 12.05 0.75 6.03
N TYR A 104 11.35 1.60 5.29
CA TYR A 104 11.84 2.89 4.80
C TYR A 104 11.00 4.10 5.25
N THR A 105 10.01 3.91 6.15
CA THR A 105 9.21 5.01 6.70
C THR A 105 9.04 4.91 8.21
N GLU A 106 9.11 6.05 8.88
CA GLU A 106 8.88 6.17 10.31
C GLU A 106 8.20 7.52 10.60
N PRO A 107 6.97 7.56 11.16
CA PRO A 107 6.06 6.44 11.42
C PRO A 107 5.41 5.87 10.13
N SER A 108 4.87 4.66 10.22
CA SER A 108 4.22 3.94 9.11
C SER A 108 2.77 3.57 9.45
N MET A 109 1.87 3.63 8.46
CA MET A 109 0.46 3.29 8.64
C MET A 109 -0.17 2.63 7.40
N GLU A 110 -1.13 1.76 7.65
CA GLU A 110 -2.09 1.23 6.69
C GLU A 110 -3.39 2.05 6.75
N ILE A 111 -4.08 2.15 5.62
CA ILE A 111 -5.34 2.91 5.47
C ILE A 111 -6.46 1.92 5.18
N PHE A 112 -7.53 2.01 5.95
CA PHE A 112 -8.74 1.19 5.80
C PHE A 112 -9.93 2.09 5.51
N SER A 113 -10.89 1.60 4.73
CA SER A 113 -12.21 2.24 4.60
C SER A 113 -13.32 1.26 4.92
N TYR A 114 -14.39 1.76 5.51
CA TYR A 114 -15.64 1.01 5.59
C TYR A 114 -16.29 0.91 4.21
N HIS A 115 -16.70 -0.30 3.83
CA HIS A 115 -17.46 -0.56 2.60
C HIS A 115 -18.87 -1.03 2.98
N GLU A 116 -19.90 -0.37 2.44
CA GLU A 116 -21.30 -0.65 2.79
C GLU A 116 -21.86 -1.89 2.08
N GLY A 117 -21.21 -2.36 1.01
CA GLY A 117 -21.73 -3.37 0.09
C GLY A 117 -21.37 -4.83 0.43
N LEU A 118 -21.44 -5.24 1.70
CA LEU A 118 -21.52 -6.67 2.02
C LEU A 118 -22.97 -7.12 1.80
N LYS A 119 -23.21 -8.00 0.83
CA LYS A 119 -24.57 -8.40 0.44
C LYS A 119 -24.81 -9.85 0.79
N ILE A 120 -25.97 -10.11 1.39
CA ILE A 120 -26.54 -11.44 1.54
C ILE A 120 -27.48 -11.64 0.34
N PHE A 121 -27.32 -12.75 -0.38
CA PHE A 121 -28.25 -13.08 -1.47
C PHE A 121 -29.64 -13.35 -0.90
N ARG A 122 -30.66 -12.81 -1.56
CA ARG A 122 -32.04 -12.97 -1.12
C ARG A 122 -32.54 -14.40 -1.40
N PRO A 123 -33.43 -14.96 -0.56
CA PRO A 123 -34.01 -16.29 -0.78
C PRO A 123 -34.66 -16.47 -2.16
N GLU A 124 -35.28 -15.42 -2.71
CA GLU A 124 -35.94 -15.50 -4.02
C GLU A 124 -34.95 -15.67 -5.19
N MET A 125 -33.66 -15.43 -4.97
CA MET A 125 -32.59 -15.76 -5.91
C MET A 125 -32.03 -17.16 -5.70
N LEU A 126 -31.96 -17.62 -4.44
CA LEU A 126 -31.32 -18.89 -4.06
C LEU A 126 -32.25 -20.12 -4.20
N LEU A 127 -33.51 -20.00 -3.78
CA LEU A 127 -34.47 -21.11 -3.77
C LEU A 127 -34.77 -21.66 -5.18
N PRO A 128 -34.93 -20.83 -6.24
CA PRO A 128 -35.10 -21.35 -7.61
C PRO A 128 -33.88 -22.12 -8.14
N MET A 129 -32.70 -21.97 -7.53
CA MET A 129 -31.48 -22.71 -7.89
C MET A 129 -31.42 -24.11 -7.24
N GLY A 130 -32.41 -24.48 -6.42
CA GLY A 130 -32.50 -25.78 -5.74
C GLY A 130 -31.69 -25.87 -4.45
N LEU A 131 -31.25 -24.74 -3.89
CA LEU A 131 -30.56 -24.69 -2.60
C LEU A 131 -31.56 -24.95 -1.45
N PRO A 132 -31.17 -25.70 -0.40
CA PRO A 132 -31.99 -25.89 0.80
C PRO A 132 -32.35 -24.56 1.49
N GLU A 133 -33.53 -24.49 2.12
CA GLU A 133 -34.06 -23.26 2.75
C GLU A 133 -33.20 -22.70 3.88
N ASP A 134 -32.38 -23.54 4.51
CA ASP A 134 -31.46 -23.17 5.58
C ASP A 134 -30.09 -22.67 5.08
N VAL A 135 -29.87 -22.64 3.76
CA VAL A 135 -28.62 -22.16 3.16
C VAL A 135 -28.70 -20.67 2.85
N THR A 136 -27.79 -19.90 3.47
CA THR A 136 -27.59 -18.46 3.21
C THR A 136 -26.26 -18.23 2.50
N VAL A 137 -26.25 -17.40 1.45
CA VAL A 137 -25.04 -17.08 0.68
C VAL A 137 -24.66 -15.61 0.87
N ILE A 138 -23.40 -15.38 1.24
CA ILE A 138 -22.80 -14.03 1.33
C ILE A 138 -21.92 -13.77 0.12
N ALA A 139 -21.90 -12.53 -0.35
CA ALA A 139 -20.98 -12.06 -1.39
C ALA A 139 -20.38 -10.70 -1.03
N TRP A 140 -19.14 -10.52 -1.46
CA TRP A 140 -18.45 -9.25 -1.48
C TRP A 140 -17.74 -9.10 -2.84
N GLY A 141 -17.52 -7.87 -3.26
CA GLY A 141 -16.72 -7.54 -4.43
C GLY A 141 -15.85 -6.34 -4.09
N LEU A 142 -14.56 -6.44 -4.36
CA LEU A 142 -13.59 -5.36 -4.25
C LEU A 142 -12.65 -5.50 -5.46
N SER A 143 -12.36 -4.39 -6.12
CA SER A 143 -11.43 -4.33 -7.25
C SER A 143 -10.83 -2.92 -7.31
N LEU A 144 -9.59 -2.85 -7.79
CA LEU A 144 -9.02 -1.64 -8.38
C LEU A 144 -8.52 -1.97 -9.81
N GLU A 145 -7.97 -3.17 -9.96
CA GLU A 145 -7.93 -4.02 -11.16
C GLU A 145 -8.78 -5.28 -10.97
#